data_AF-A0A366M4W7-F1
#
_entry.id   AF-A0A366M4W7-F1
#
_cell.length_a   1.000
_cell.length_b   1.000
_cell.length_c   1.000
_cell.angle_alpha   90.00
_cell.angle_beta   90.00
_cell.angle_gamma   90.00
#
_symmetry.space_group_name_H-M   'P 1'
#
loop_
_entity.id
_entity.type
_entity.pdbx_description
1 polymer ?
#
loop_
_entity_poly.entity_id
_entity_poly.type
_entity_poly.pdbx_seq_one_letter_code
_entity_poly.pdbx_strand_id
1 'polypeptide(L)'
;MSDGRPRDVFVVWEVDAGTGGAGGVTADAGRAEKQMVNALEGFPDGRGRVREARLSAFGVYVYGETVVAARRTGGGAITLTGDIWNACDAWDTPL
;
A
#
# COMPACT_ATOMS: atom_id res chain seq x y z
N MET A 1 28.06 1.32 23.51
CA MET A 1 27.58 1.42 22.11
C MET A 1 26.46 0.41 21.92
N SER A 2 25.21 0.85 22.08
CA SER A 2 23.99 0.12 21.72
C SER A 2 22.83 1.07 21.92
N ASP A 3 22.18 1.50 20.83
CA ASP A 3 20.70 1.58 20.73
C ASP A 3 20.30 1.97 19.29
N GLY A 4 20.62 1.12 18.31
CA GLY A 4 20.22 1.30 16.92
C GLY A 4 18.84 0.71 16.67
N ARG A 5 17.80 1.15 17.38
CA ARG A 5 16.44 0.77 16.99
C ARG A 5 16.07 1.56 15.73
N PRO A 6 15.61 0.93 14.63
CA PRO A 6 15.02 1.68 13.52
C PRO A 6 13.69 2.27 14.03
N ARG A 7 13.70 3.50 14.55
CA ARG A 7 12.56 4.06 15.30
C ARG A 7 11.54 4.84 14.47
N ASP A 8 11.73 5.02 13.16
CA ASP A 8 10.85 5.92 12.39
C ASP A 8 10.44 5.35 11.01
N VAL A 9 10.33 4.03 10.86
CA VAL A 9 9.74 3.43 9.64
C VAL A 9 8.31 3.00 9.95
N PHE A 10 7.38 3.71 9.33
CA PHE A 10 5.97 3.37 9.28
C PHE A 10 5.67 2.73 7.93
N VAL A 11 4.58 1.98 7.89
CA VAL A 11 4.01 1.40 6.70
C VAL A 11 2.58 1.89 6.60
N VAL A 12 2.29 2.59 5.50
CA VAL A 12 0.98 3.13 5.19
C VAL A 12 0.34 2.23 4.17
N TRP A 13 -0.93 1.91 4.40
CA TRP A 13 -1.74 1.20 3.43
C TRP A 13 -2.99 2.00 3.12
N GLU A 14 -3.44 1.91 1.89
CA GLU A 14 -4.59 2.65 1.39
C GLU A 14 -5.31 1.84 0.30
N VAL A 15 -6.62 1.98 0.25
CA VAL A 15 -7.55 1.38 -0.71
C VAL A 15 -8.38 2.49 -1.30
N ASP A 16 -8.44 2.51 -2.62
CA ASP A 16 -9.24 3.42 -3.44
C ASP A 16 -10.20 2.58 -4.29
N ALA A 17 -11.50 2.75 -4.05
CA ALA A 17 -12.59 2.07 -4.75
C ALA A 17 -13.47 3.06 -5.55
N GLY A 18 -12.99 4.28 -5.77
CA GLY A 18 -13.69 5.34 -6.50
C GLY A 18 -14.83 6.00 -5.71
N THR A 19 -15.78 5.22 -5.20
CA THR A 19 -16.91 5.71 -4.38
C THR A 19 -16.62 5.72 -2.88
N GLY A 20 -15.49 5.15 -2.48
CA GLY A 20 -15.05 5.05 -1.10
C GLY A 20 -13.60 4.61 -1.03
N GLY A 21 -13.06 4.59 0.19
CA GLY A 21 -11.69 4.17 0.44
C GLY A 21 -11.46 3.91 1.91
N ALA A 22 -10.36 3.24 2.19
CA ALA A 22 -9.90 2.95 3.54
C ALA A 22 -8.39 3.09 3.58
N GLY A 23 -7.83 3.39 4.75
CA GLY A 23 -6.39 3.43 4.89
C GLY A 23 -5.99 3.46 6.35
N GLY A 24 -4.71 3.21 6.59
CA GLY A 24 -4.15 3.19 7.92
C GLY A 24 -2.64 3.16 7.92
N VAL A 25 -2.08 3.29 9.11
CA VAL A 25 -0.63 3.30 9.36
C VAL A 25 -0.31 2.24 10.40
N THR A 26 0.77 1.48 10.18
CA THR A 26 1.27 0.44 11.09
C THR A 26 2.79 0.39 11.00
N ALA A 27 3.47 -0.20 11.99
CA ALA A 27 4.92 -0.41 11.94
C ALA A 27 5.32 -1.75 11.28
N ASP A 28 4.34 -2.52 10.79
CA ASP A 28 4.53 -3.88 10.28
C ASP A 28 3.92 -4.03 8.89
N ALA A 29 4.75 -4.41 7.91
CA ALA A 29 4.36 -4.49 6.51
C ALA A 29 3.35 -5.60 6.23
N GLY A 30 3.53 -6.79 6.83
CA GLY A 30 2.59 -7.90 6.66
C GLY A 30 1.20 -7.59 7.22
N ARG A 31 1.13 -6.87 8.34
CA ARG A 31 -0.11 -6.35 8.91
C ARG A 31 -0.73 -5.24 8.06
N ALA A 32 0.08 -4.42 7.38
CA ALA A 32 -0.41 -3.41 6.44
C ALA A 32 -1.07 -4.06 5.23
N GLU A 33 -0.38 -5.02 4.61
CA GLU A 33 -0.89 -5.80 3.48
C GLU A 33 -2.19 -6.52 3.83
N LYS A 34 -2.23 -7.23 4.97
CA LYS A 34 -3.44 -7.94 5.39
C LYS A 34 -4.63 -7.01 5.60
N GLN A 35 -4.41 -5.83 6.17
CA GLN A 35 -5.48 -4.84 6.35
C GLN A 35 -5.93 -4.23 5.04
N MET A 36 -5.01 -3.95 4.12
CA MET A 36 -5.33 -3.50 2.76
C MET A 36 -6.18 -4.53 2.03
N VAL A 37 -5.78 -5.80 2.03
CA VAL A 37 -6.53 -6.88 1.37
C VAL A 37 -7.93 -7.02 1.98
N ASN A 38 -8.04 -7.07 3.31
CA ASN A 38 -9.33 -7.16 4.00
C ASN A 38 -10.23 -5.95 3.70
N ALA A 39 -9.68 -4.74 3.60
CA ALA A 39 -10.44 -3.57 3.19
C ALA A 39 -10.90 -3.67 1.73
N LEU A 40 -10.03 -4.15 0.84
CA LEU A 40 -10.32 -4.32 -0.58
C LEU A 40 -11.39 -5.42 -0.84
N GLU A 41 -11.47 -6.43 0.03
CA GLU A 41 -12.55 -7.44 0.00
C GLU A 41 -13.95 -6.83 0.24
N GLY A 42 -14.02 -5.65 0.87
CA GLY A 42 -15.28 -4.91 1.05
C GLY A 42 -15.80 -4.23 -0.22
N PHE A 43 -14.98 -4.12 -1.27
CA PHE A 43 -15.33 -3.41 -2.50
C PHE A 43 -15.38 -4.36 -3.70
N PRO A 44 -16.39 -4.23 -4.60
CA PRO A 44 -16.43 -5.03 -5.83
C PRO A 44 -15.27 -4.65 -6.78
N ASP A 45 -14.94 -3.37 -6.86
CA ASP A 45 -13.84 -2.85 -7.66
C ASP A 45 -12.99 -1.91 -6.81
N GLY A 46 -11.68 -2.03 -6.94
CA GLY A 46 -10.76 -1.14 -6.24
C GLY A 46 -9.31 -1.52 -6.41
N ARG A 47 -8.45 -0.63 -5.93
CA ARG A 47 -7.00 -0.84 -5.87
C ARG A 47 -6.50 -0.52 -4.47
N GLY A 48 -5.53 -1.28 -4.02
CA GLY A 48 -4.83 -1.05 -2.78
C GLY A 48 -3.34 -0.81 -3.04
N ARG A 49 -2.70 -0.05 -2.17
CA ARG A 49 -1.23 0.00 -2.10
C ARG A 49 -0.74 0.07 -0.67
N VAL A 50 0.47 -0.46 -0.46
CA VAL A 50 1.25 -0.40 0.77
C VAL A 50 2.56 0.31 0.46
N ARG A 51 2.92 1.32 1.26
CA ARG A 51 4.12 2.14 1.09
C ARG A 51 4.83 2.30 2.41
N GLU A 52 6.15 2.28 2.39
CA GLU A 52 6.89 2.75 3.56
C GLU A 52 6.68 4.26 3.72
N ALA A 53 6.68 4.75 4.94
CA ALA A 53 6.66 6.16 5.27
C ALA A 53 7.65 6.42 6.41
N ARG A 54 8.38 7.51 6.32
CA ARG A 54 9.25 7.98 7.40
C ARG A 54 8.82 9.35 7.84
N LEU A 55 8.81 9.56 9.15
CA LEU A 55 8.58 10.89 9.68
C LEU A 55 9.86 11.71 9.51
N SER A 56 9.79 12.80 8.74
CA SER A 56 10.90 13.74 8.65
C SER A 56 11.07 14.52 9.96
N ALA A 57 12.26 15.07 10.18
CA ALA A 57 12.54 15.94 11.33
C ALA A 57 11.64 17.20 11.41
N PHE A 58 10.91 17.51 10.34
CA PHE A 58 9.97 18.63 10.25
C PHE A 58 8.51 18.22 10.50
N GLY A 59 8.24 16.99 10.92
CA GLY A 59 6.89 16.51 11.21
C GLY A 59 6.04 16.17 9.98
N VAL A 60 6.66 16.07 8.80
CA VAL A 60 6.00 15.68 7.55
C VAL A 60 6.33 14.23 7.22
N TYR A 61 5.35 13.43 6.81
CA TYR A 61 5.57 12.08 6.31
C TYR A 61 6.19 12.10 4.92
N VAL A 62 7.34 11.46 4.79
CA VAL A 62 8.00 11.18 3.51
C VAL A 62 7.64 9.76 3.12
N TYR A 63 6.86 9.61 2.06
CA TYR A 63 6.46 8.31 1.54
C TYR A 63 7.56 7.74 0.66
N GLY A 64 7.98 6.52 0.98
CA GLY A 64 8.92 5.73 0.20
C GLY A 64 8.24 5.00 -0.96
N GLU A 65 8.93 3.97 -1.42
CA GLU A 65 8.48 3.10 -2.51
C GLU A 65 7.24 2.31 -2.12
N THR A 66 6.45 1.95 -3.14
CA THR A 66 5.30 1.06 -2.97
C THR A 66 5.81 -0.37 -2.88
N VAL A 67 5.63 -0.97 -1.70
CA VAL A 67 6.07 -2.34 -1.39
C VAL A 67 5.11 -3.37 -1.98
N VAL A 68 3.80 -3.08 -1.93
CA VAL A 68 2.76 -3.98 -2.43
C VAL A 68 1.65 -3.16 -3.09
N ALA A 69 1.19 -3.62 -4.25
CA ALA A 69 -0.04 -3.15 -4.87
C ALA A 69 -1.04 -4.31 -4.98
N ALA A 70 -2.32 -3.98 -4.86
CA ALA A 70 -3.41 -4.92 -5.02
C ALA A 70 -4.46 -4.35 -5.97
N ARG A 71 -5.13 -5.20 -6.74
CA ARG A 71 -6.32 -4.81 -7.51
C ARG A 71 -7.39 -5.87 -7.38
N ARG A 72 -8.64 -5.42 -7.28
CA ARG A 72 -9.83 -6.24 -7.37
C ARG A 72 -10.74 -5.67 -8.45
N THR A 73 -11.30 -6.57 -9.25
CA THR A 73 -12.22 -6.22 -10.33
C THR A 73 -13.43 -7.14 -10.25
N GLY A 74 -14.64 -6.58 -10.35
CA GLY A 74 -15.90 -7.31 -10.44
C GLY A 74 -16.19 -8.26 -9.26
N GLY A 75 -15.67 -7.98 -8.07
CA GLY A 75 -15.79 -8.83 -6.88
C GLY A 75 -14.97 -10.12 -6.95
N GLY A 76 -14.12 -10.28 -7.96
CA GLY A 76 -13.29 -11.45 -8.18
C GLY A 76 -12.10 -11.56 -7.21
N ALA A 77 -11.16 -12.44 -7.54
CA ALA A 77 -9.93 -12.62 -6.78
C ALA A 77 -9.10 -11.33 -6.76
N ILE A 78 -8.43 -11.08 -5.63
CA ILE A 78 -7.50 -9.97 -5.49
C ILE A 78 -6.16 -10.37 -6.10
N THR A 79 -5.68 -9.58 -7.05
CA THR A 79 -4.34 -9.74 -7.62
C THR A 79 -3.36 -8.89 -6.83
N LEU A 80 -2.34 -9.52 -6.24
CA LEU A 80 -1.23 -8.86 -5.57
C LEU A 80 -0.04 -8.74 -6.51
N THR A 81 0.63 -7.59 -6.51
CA THR A 81 1.87 -7.35 -7.23
C THR A 81 2.87 -6.77 -6.23
N GLY A 82 3.97 -7.49 -5.98
CA GLY A 82 5.08 -6.99 -5.15
C GLY A 82 6.00 -6.05 -5.93
N ASP A 83 6.72 -5.17 -5.22
CA ASP A 83 7.88 -4.33 -5.60
C ASP A 83 7.94 -3.67 -6.99
N ILE A 84 6.83 -3.61 -7.73
CA ILE A 84 6.83 -2.93 -9.03
C ILE A 84 5.50 -2.22 -9.26
N TRP A 85 5.27 -1.15 -8.49
CA TRP A 85 4.34 -0.11 -8.90
C TRP A 85 4.71 0.45 -10.28
N ASN A 86 6.01 0.50 -10.62
CA ASN A 86 6.51 0.90 -11.94
C ASN A 86 6.33 -0.15 -13.07
N ALA A 87 5.96 -1.40 -12.78
CA ALA A 87 5.56 -2.33 -13.85
C ALA A 87 4.09 -2.14 -14.22
N CYS A 88 3.33 -1.37 -13.42
CA CYS A 88 1.95 -1.08 -13.75
C CYS A 88 1.80 -0.05 -14.88
N ASP A 89 2.84 0.74 -15.19
CA ASP A 89 2.91 1.57 -16.41
C ASP A 89 3.04 0.72 -17.70
N ALA A 90 3.37 -0.58 -17.60
CA ALA A 90 3.44 -1.47 -18.76
C ALA A 90 2.05 -1.93 -19.26
N TRP A 91 0.96 -1.62 -18.53
CA TRP A 91 -0.40 -2.02 -18.93
C TRP A 91 -1.18 -0.92 -19.66
N ASP A 92 -0.61 0.28 -19.81
CA ASP A 92 -1.21 1.42 -20.53
C ASP A 92 -0.55 1.68 -21.91
N THR A 93 0.22 0.71 -22.43
CA THR A 93 0.68 0.76 -23.82
C THR A 93 -0.37 0.07 -24.70
N PRO A 94 -1.12 0.80 -25.56
CA PRO A 94 -1.88 0.14 -26.62
C PRO A 94 -0.87 -0.55 -27.56
N LEU A 95 -1.01 -1.86 -27.74
CA LEU A 95 -0.46 -2.56 -28.92
C LEU A 95 -1.24 -2.15 -30.16
#